data_AF-A0A416MHE3-F1
#
_entry.id   AF-A0A416MHE3-F1
#
_cell.length_a   1.000
_cell.length_b   1.000
_cell.length_c   1.000
_cell.angle_alpha   90.00
_cell.angle_beta   90.00
_cell.angle_gamma   90.00
#
_symmetry.space_group_name_H-M   'P 1'
#
loop_
_entity.id
_entity.type
_entity.pdbx_description
1 polymer ?
#
loop_
_entity_poly.entity_id
_entity_poly.type
_entity_poly.pdbx_seq_one_letter_code
_entity_poly.pdbx_strand_id
1 'polypeptide(L)'
;MKKSDKKKVSLWERYLTKEIGIEFKACLYFFGVLFYYCTYRLCIGVTVAEILHMAEMIFLTYAVGYLQVYVLWNFDESDEISKKELLGIIICTIIYTAVSYIGKWFDRNPYVTLGFAAYIVFVYICVYLVYKCRRRIDDKILNSDLKLFKTRTDNK
;
A
#
# COMPACT_ATOMS: atom_id res chain seq x y z
N MET A 1 -27.53 -3.84 37.00
CA MET A 1 -26.23 -3.64 36.30
C MET A 1 -26.22 -4.47 35.02
N LYS A 2 -26.43 -3.85 33.84
CA LYS A 2 -26.26 -4.54 32.54
C LYS A 2 -24.77 -4.70 32.27
N LYS A 3 -24.27 -5.94 32.26
CA LYS A 3 -22.94 -6.28 31.71
C LYS A 3 -22.95 -5.86 30.24
N SER A 4 -22.18 -4.83 29.91
CA SER A 4 -21.88 -4.47 28.52
C SER A 4 -20.94 -5.55 27.99
N ASP A 5 -21.48 -6.50 27.24
CA ASP A 5 -20.69 -7.39 26.39
C ASP A 5 -20.00 -6.51 25.33
N LYS A 6 -18.78 -6.09 25.62
CA LYS A 6 -17.84 -5.67 24.58
C LYS A 6 -17.64 -6.88 23.67
N LYS A 7 -18.42 -7.00 22.58
CA LYS A 7 -18.18 -7.95 21.49
C LYS A 7 -16.72 -7.76 21.08
N LYS A 8 -15.84 -8.66 21.53
CA LYS A 8 -14.46 -8.71 21.06
C LYS A 8 -14.54 -9.04 19.57
N VAL A 9 -14.02 -8.14 18.73
CA VAL A 9 -13.88 -8.35 17.28
C VAL A 9 -13.32 -9.75 17.07
N SER A 10 -14.01 -10.56 16.28
CA SER A 10 -13.65 -11.96 16.08
C SER A 10 -12.28 -12.05 15.40
N LEU A 11 -11.49 -13.09 15.68
CA LEU A 11 -10.20 -13.30 15.02
C LEU A 11 -10.34 -13.35 13.49
N TRP A 12 -11.48 -13.83 13.01
CA TRP A 12 -11.82 -13.91 11.59
C TRP A 12 -12.05 -12.52 10.99
N GLU A 13 -12.77 -11.63 11.70
CA GLU A 13 -13.01 -10.25 11.24
C GLU A 13 -11.70 -9.45 11.16
N ARG A 14 -10.77 -9.67 12.11
CA ARG A 14 -9.44 -9.05 12.09
C ARG A 14 -8.60 -9.56 10.93
N TYR A 15 -8.64 -10.86 10.65
CA TYR A 15 -7.96 -11.44 9.50
C TYR A 15 -8.52 -10.89 8.19
N LEU A 16 -9.85 -10.88 8.04
CA LEU A 16 -10.51 -10.39 6.84
C LEU A 16 -10.18 -8.92 6.56
N THR A 17 -10.12 -8.09 7.61
CA THR A 17 -9.72 -6.68 7.48
C THR A 17 -8.28 -6.53 6.98
N LYS A 18 -7.36 -7.39 7.43
CA LYS A 18 -5.98 -7.40 6.94
C LYS A 18 -5.89 -7.84 5.49
N GLU A 19 -6.56 -8.91 5.10
CA GLU A 19 -6.56 -9.40 3.71
C GLU A 19 -7.13 -8.33 2.77
N ILE A 20 -8.26 -7.71 3.12
CA ILE A 20 -8.82 -6.59 2.33
C ILE A 20 -7.80 -5.44 2.20
N GLY A 21 -7.08 -5.13 3.28
CA GLY A 21 -6.01 -4.12 3.25
C GLY A 21 -4.86 -4.49 2.28
N ILE A 22 -4.47 -5.76 2.24
CA ILE A 22 -3.44 -6.28 1.31
C ILE A 22 -3.93 -6.14 -0.13
N GLU A 23 -5.17 -6.55 -0.43
CA GLU A 23 -5.76 -6.47 -1.77
C GLU A 23 -5.73 -5.05 -2.33
N PHE A 24 -6.14 -4.06 -1.52
CA PHE A 24 -6.11 -2.66 -1.93
C PHE A 24 -4.68 -2.16 -2.20
N LYS A 25 -3.71 -2.54 -1.37
CA LYS A 25 -2.31 -2.15 -1.54
C LYS A 25 -1.71 -2.78 -2.79
N ALA A 26 -1.90 -4.09 -2.96
CA ALA A 26 -1.40 -4.83 -4.12
C ALA A 26 -1.91 -4.20 -5.42
N CYS A 27 -3.20 -3.84 -5.48
CA CYS A 27 -3.78 -3.11 -6.60
C CYS A 27 -3.13 -1.73 -6.82
N LEU A 28 -3.01 -0.91 -5.77
CA LEU A 28 -2.43 0.43 -5.87
C LEU A 28 -0.97 0.41 -6.37
N TYR A 29 -0.15 -0.47 -5.78
CA TYR A 29 1.24 -0.61 -6.21
C TYR A 29 1.34 -1.21 -7.61
N PHE A 30 0.49 -2.19 -7.96
CA PHE A 30 0.43 -2.74 -9.31
C PHE A 30 0.14 -1.67 -10.35
N PHE A 31 -0.87 -0.83 -10.12
CA PHE A 31 -1.18 0.28 -11.04
C PHE A 31 -0.02 1.27 -11.16
N GLY A 32 0.65 1.61 -10.06
CA GLY A 32 1.84 2.47 -10.10
C GLY A 32 2.98 1.86 -10.93
N VAL A 33 3.33 0.59 -10.66
CA VAL A 33 4.37 -0.14 -11.38
C VAL A 33 4.04 -0.25 -12.87
N LEU A 34 2.80 -0.65 -13.19
CA LEU A 34 2.31 -0.78 -14.55
C LEU A 34 2.34 0.55 -15.29
N PHE A 35 1.95 1.64 -14.64
CA PHE A 35 2.01 2.99 -15.23
C PHE A 35 3.43 3.37 -15.62
N TYR A 36 4.41 3.15 -14.74
CA TYR A 36 5.81 3.43 -15.06
C TYR A 36 6.30 2.57 -16.24
N TYR A 37 5.96 1.28 -16.23
CA TYR A 37 6.32 0.37 -17.33
C TYR A 37 5.70 0.80 -18.66
N CYS A 38 4.41 1.11 -18.70
CA CYS A 38 3.75 1.62 -19.90
C CYS A 38 4.37 2.94 -20.38
N THR A 39 4.73 3.84 -19.45
CA THR A 39 5.39 5.10 -19.79
C THR A 39 6.76 4.85 -20.43
N TYR A 40 7.56 3.95 -19.86
CA TYR A 40 8.83 3.53 -20.46
C TYR A 40 8.64 2.97 -21.87
N ARG A 41 7.70 2.03 -22.05
CA ARG A 41 7.40 1.41 -23.35
C ARG A 41 6.98 2.48 -24.38
N LEU A 42 6.17 3.45 -23.96
CA LEU A 42 5.77 4.57 -24.81
C LEU A 42 6.96 5.46 -25.21
N CYS A 43 7.88 5.75 -24.28
CA CYS A 43 9.08 6.54 -24.56
C CYS A 43 10.03 5.87 -25.58
N ILE A 44 10.07 4.54 -25.63
CA ILE A 44 10.84 3.80 -26.64
C ILE A 44 10.04 3.54 -27.93
N GLY A 45 8.83 4.08 -28.04
CA GLY A 45 7.96 3.96 -29.23
C GLY A 45 7.18 2.64 -29.33
N VAL A 46 7.15 1.84 -28.27
CA VAL A 46 6.45 0.54 -28.24
C VAL A 46 5.10 0.72 -27.52
N THR A 47 4.00 0.52 -28.24
CA THR A 47 2.63 0.66 -27.70
C THR A 47 2.05 -0.63 -27.14
N VAL A 48 2.78 -1.74 -27.24
CA VAL A 48 2.36 -3.05 -26.74
C VAL A 48 3.03 -3.34 -25.40
N ALA A 49 2.26 -3.79 -24.43
CA ALA A 49 2.74 -4.28 -23.14
C ALA A 49 2.81 -5.81 -23.14
N GLU A 50 3.87 -6.39 -22.59
CA GLU A 50 4.00 -7.84 -22.52
C GLU A 50 3.19 -8.42 -21.34
N ILE A 51 2.36 -9.42 -21.64
CA ILE A 51 1.49 -10.07 -20.67
C ILE A 51 2.30 -10.75 -19.56
N LEU A 52 3.45 -11.33 -19.90
CA LEU A 52 4.33 -11.97 -18.92
C LEU A 52 4.82 -10.96 -17.87
N HIS A 53 5.27 -9.78 -18.29
CA HIS A 53 5.68 -8.72 -17.37
C HIS A 53 4.53 -8.23 -16.50
N MET A 54 3.31 -8.10 -17.05
CA MET A 54 2.14 -7.76 -16.24
C MET A 54 1.84 -8.82 -15.18
N ALA A 55 1.97 -10.11 -15.52
CA ALA A 55 1.82 -11.20 -14.57
C ALA A 55 2.90 -11.14 -13.47
N GLU A 56 4.17 -10.96 -13.84
CA GLU A 56 5.26 -10.82 -12.87
C GLU A 56 5.04 -9.62 -11.93
N MET A 57 4.55 -8.49 -12.46
CA MET A 57 4.26 -7.28 -11.69
C MET A 57 3.16 -7.52 -10.65
N ILE A 58 2.04 -8.13 -11.04
CA ILE A 58 0.95 -8.40 -10.10
C ILE A 58 1.37 -9.42 -9.04
N PHE A 59 2.06 -10.50 -9.42
CA PHE A 59 2.57 -11.46 -8.44
C PHE A 59 3.54 -10.82 -7.44
N LEU A 60 4.43 -9.94 -7.94
CA LEU A 60 5.36 -9.23 -7.08
C LEU A 60 4.66 -8.28 -6.12
N THR A 61 3.65 -7.54 -6.57
CA THR A 61 2.96 -6.57 -5.72
C THR A 61 2.16 -7.25 -4.63
N TYR A 62 1.57 -8.42 -4.91
CA TYR A 62 0.99 -9.27 -3.88
C TYR A 62 2.05 -9.78 -2.89
N ALA A 63 3.14 -10.37 -3.39
CA ALA A 63 4.20 -10.89 -2.52
C ALA A 63 4.78 -9.81 -1.59
N VAL A 64 5.03 -8.61 -2.14
CA VAL A 64 5.48 -7.46 -1.35
C VAL A 64 4.37 -6.99 -0.40
N GLY A 65 3.10 -6.96 -0.81
CA GLY A 65 1.98 -6.63 0.07
C GLY A 65 1.90 -7.56 1.29
N TYR A 66 2.02 -8.87 1.08
CA TYR A 66 2.10 -9.85 2.16
C TYR A 66 3.32 -9.62 3.06
N LEU A 67 4.50 -9.37 2.48
CA LEU A 67 5.71 -9.04 3.23
C LEU A 67 5.50 -7.79 4.10
N GLN A 68 4.85 -6.76 3.55
CA GLN A 68 4.59 -5.50 4.25
C GLN A 68 3.69 -5.69 5.46
N VAL A 69 2.59 -6.41 5.31
CA VAL A 69 1.59 -6.60 6.38
C VAL A 69 2.08 -7.57 7.45
N TYR A 70 2.71 -8.69 7.07
CA TYR A 70 3.06 -9.76 8.00
C TYR A 70 4.47 -9.63 8.58
N VAL A 71 5.43 -9.08 7.84
CA VAL A 71 6.85 -8.99 8.28
C VAL A 71 7.22 -7.57 8.68
N LEU A 72 6.82 -6.56 7.91
CA LEU A 72 7.23 -5.16 8.12
C LEU A 72 6.25 -4.34 8.97
N TRP A 73 5.43 -5.00 9.80
CA TRP A 73 4.55 -4.35 10.78
C TRP A 73 3.57 -3.33 10.17
N ASN A 74 3.17 -3.53 8.91
CA ASN A 74 2.27 -2.64 8.17
C ASN A 74 2.72 -1.17 8.20
N PHE A 75 3.98 -0.95 7.83
CA PHE A 75 4.67 0.33 8.00
C PHE A 75 3.93 1.53 7.37
N ASP A 76 3.18 1.35 6.29
CA ASP A 76 2.44 2.41 5.61
C ASP A 76 1.19 2.89 6.38
N GLU A 77 0.73 2.12 7.36
CA GLU A 77 -0.37 2.49 8.27
C GLU A 77 0.13 3.12 9.59
N SER A 78 1.45 3.24 9.77
CA SER A 78 2.06 3.85 10.96
C SER A 78 1.74 5.34 11.11
N ASP A 79 1.56 5.81 12.35
CA ASP A 79 1.22 7.21 12.67
C ASP A 79 2.41 8.18 12.50
N GLU A 80 3.64 7.69 12.68
CA GLU A 80 4.86 8.51 12.64
C GLU A 80 5.88 7.85 11.73
N ILE A 81 6.56 8.64 10.87
CA ILE A 81 7.67 8.14 10.04
C ILE A 81 8.84 7.76 10.95
N SER A 82 8.82 6.52 11.44
CA SER A 82 9.90 5.99 12.25
C SER A 82 11.05 5.47 11.38
N LYS A 83 12.24 5.33 11.96
CA LYS A 83 13.41 4.73 11.27
C LYS A 83 13.11 3.32 10.73
N LYS A 84 12.16 2.60 11.36
CA LYS A 84 11.70 1.27 10.92
C LYS A 84 10.93 1.31 9.61
N GLU A 85 10.11 2.34 9.38
CA GLU A 85 9.39 2.53 8.12
C GLU A 85 10.31 2.84 6.97
N LEU A 86 11.29 3.72 7.20
CA LEU A 86 12.29 4.03 6.18
C LEU A 86 13.05 2.77 5.75
N LEU A 87 13.40 1.89 6.71
CA LEU A 87 14.01 0.60 6.42
C LEU A 87 13.08 -0.30 5.59
N GLY A 88 11.78 -0.35 5.93
CA GLY A 88 10.77 -1.08 5.17
C GLY A 88 10.64 -0.62 3.72
N ILE A 89 10.59 0.70 3.50
CA ILE A 89 10.55 1.32 2.16
C ILE A 89 11.81 0.93 1.37
N ILE A 90 12.99 1.03 1.99
CA ILE A 90 14.26 0.68 1.33
C ILE A 90 14.26 -0.79 0.92
N ILE A 91 13.90 -1.71 1.83
CA ILE A 91 13.87 -3.15 1.55
C ILE A 91 12.90 -3.46 0.41
N CYS A 92 11.67 -2.94 0.45
CA CYS A 92 10.71 -3.18 -0.62
C CYS A 92 11.17 -2.57 -1.95
N THR A 93 11.78 -1.39 -1.93
CA THR A 93 12.33 -0.75 -3.14
C THR A 93 13.44 -1.62 -3.75
N ILE A 94 14.33 -2.18 -2.93
CA ILE A 94 15.37 -3.11 -3.39
C ILE A 94 14.74 -4.35 -4.03
N ILE A 95 13.71 -4.93 -3.41
CA ILE A 95 12.99 -6.10 -3.96
C ILE A 95 12.37 -5.76 -5.32
N TYR A 96 11.63 -4.66 -5.43
CA TYR A 96 11.05 -4.22 -6.71
C TYR A 96 12.10 -4.01 -7.79
N THR A 97 13.20 -3.35 -7.43
CA THR A 97 14.28 -3.04 -8.36
C THR A 97 14.99 -4.31 -8.82
N ALA A 98 15.30 -5.23 -7.90
CA ALA A 98 15.97 -6.49 -8.20
C ALA A 98 15.12 -7.38 -9.12
N VAL A 99 13.83 -7.52 -8.81
CA VAL A 99 12.92 -8.32 -9.64
C VAL A 99 12.73 -7.68 -11.02
N SER A 100 12.61 -6.36 -11.10
CA SER A 100 12.51 -5.68 -12.40
C SER A 100 13.73 -5.89 -13.30
N TYR A 101 14.92 -5.97 -12.70
CA TYR A 101 16.18 -6.19 -13.43
C TYR A 101 16.34 -7.66 -13.87
N ILE A 102 15.98 -8.61 -12.99
CA ILE A 102 16.01 -10.04 -13.29
C ILE A 102 14.97 -10.38 -14.36
N GLY A 103 13.75 -9.86 -14.20
CA GLY A 103 12.62 -10.00 -15.12
C GLY A 103 12.77 -9.23 -16.42
N LYS A 104 13.85 -8.45 -16.60
CA LYS A 104 14.14 -7.68 -17.82
C LYS A 104 13.04 -6.70 -18.23
N TRP A 105 12.28 -6.17 -17.27
CA TRP A 105 11.12 -5.29 -17.56
C TRP A 105 11.50 -4.03 -18.35
N PHE A 106 12.73 -3.57 -18.19
CA PHE A 106 13.25 -2.35 -18.82
C PHE A 106 14.49 -2.63 -19.68
N ASP A 107 14.55 -3.80 -20.33
CA ASP A 107 15.68 -4.21 -21.19
C ASP A 107 17.05 -4.22 -20.49
N ARG A 108 17.05 -4.35 -19.14
CA ARG A 108 18.23 -4.20 -18.25
C ARG A 108 18.92 -2.84 -18.35
N ASN A 109 18.22 -1.80 -18.80
CA ASN A 109 18.77 -0.45 -18.83
C ASN A 109 18.91 0.10 -17.39
N PRO A 110 20.14 0.30 -16.87
CA PRO A 110 20.35 0.68 -15.48
C PRO A 110 19.79 2.08 -15.17
N TYR A 111 19.74 2.99 -16.15
CA TYR A 111 19.20 4.33 -15.95
C TYR A 111 17.68 4.31 -15.71
N VAL A 112 16.97 3.47 -16.47
CA VAL A 112 15.51 3.31 -16.34
C VAL A 112 15.17 2.57 -15.06
N THR A 113 15.96 1.55 -14.70
CA THR A 113 15.81 0.82 -13.43
C THR A 113 16.08 1.73 -12.22
N LEU A 114 17.06 2.65 -12.30
CA LEU A 114 17.30 3.63 -11.26
C LEU A 114 16.15 4.63 -11.14
N GLY A 115 15.63 5.11 -12.29
CA GLY A 115 14.42 5.93 -12.34
C GLY A 115 13.21 5.22 -11.73
N PHE A 116 13.09 3.91 -11.96
CA PHE A 116 12.03 3.07 -11.38
C PHE A 116 12.17 2.96 -9.86
N ALA A 117 13.39 2.77 -9.35
CA ALA A 117 13.62 2.75 -7.90
C ALA A 117 13.21 4.08 -7.24
N ALA A 118 13.59 5.21 -7.83
CA ALA A 118 13.18 6.54 -7.35
C ALA A 118 11.64 6.72 -7.43
N TYR A 119 11.03 6.24 -8.52
CA TYR A 119 9.58 6.28 -8.70
C TYR A 119 8.85 5.43 -7.66
N ILE A 120 9.35 4.24 -7.32
CA ILE A 120 8.75 3.39 -6.27
C ILE A 120 8.79 4.08 -4.90
N VAL A 121 9.90 4.72 -4.55
CA VAL A 121 9.98 5.53 -3.31
C VAL A 121 8.96 6.67 -3.34
N PHE A 122 8.80 7.34 -4.49
CA PHE A 122 7.78 8.37 -4.66
C PHE A 122 6.36 7.81 -4.47
N VAL A 123 6.04 6.66 -5.07
CA VAL A 123 4.74 5.97 -4.88
C VAL A 123 4.51 5.64 -3.41
N TYR A 124 5.53 5.17 -2.68
CA TYR A 124 5.44 4.94 -1.23
C TYR A 124 5.08 6.21 -0.45
N ILE A 125 5.70 7.34 -0.78
CA ILE A 125 5.40 8.64 -0.17
C ILE A 125 3.94 9.04 -0.49
N CYS A 126 3.50 8.88 -1.74
CA CYS A 126 2.12 9.16 -2.13
C CYS A 126 1.11 8.31 -1.35
N VAL A 127 1.34 7.00 -1.25
CA VAL A 127 0.48 6.07 -0.51
C VAL A 127 0.43 6.45 0.98
N TYR A 128 1.58 6.77 1.58
CA TYR A 128 1.65 7.27 2.95
C TYR A 128 0.79 8.54 3.16
N LEU A 129 0.87 9.51 2.24
CA LEU A 129 0.05 10.72 2.32
C LEU A 129 -1.45 10.43 2.19
N VAL A 130 -1.83 9.52 1.29
CA VAL A 130 -3.23 9.08 1.11
C VAL A 130 -3.75 8.46 2.40
N TYR A 131 -3.00 7.56 3.04
CA TYR A 131 -3.39 6.95 4.31
C TYR A 131 -3.45 7.97 5.45
N LYS A 132 -2.55 8.94 5.48
CA LYS A 132 -2.58 10.04 6.46
C LYS A 132 -3.82 10.91 6.30
N CYS A 133 -4.20 11.23 5.06
CA CYS A 133 -5.42 11.98 4.78
C CYS A 133 -6.68 11.18 5.15
N ARG A 134 -6.73 9.90 4.79
CA ARG A 134 -7.84 9.00 5.11
C ARG A 134 -8.07 8.92 6.62
N ARG A 135 -7.02 8.69 7.42
CA ARG A 135 -7.12 8.67 8.89
C ARG A 135 -7.68 9.96 9.48
N ARG A 136 -7.18 11.12 9.01
CA ARG A 136 -7.71 12.42 9.46
C ARG A 136 -9.20 12.61 9.16
N ILE A 137 -9.70 12.01 8.09
CA ILE A 137 -11.12 12.03 7.74
C ILE A 137 -11.89 11.09 8.68
N ASP A 138 -11.41 9.87 8.85
CA ASP A 138 -12.02 8.86 9.72
C ASP A 138 -12.09 9.36 11.19
N ASP A 139 -11.04 10.01 11.69
CA ASP A 139 -11.01 10.63 13.02
C ASP A 139 -12.06 11.74 13.18
N LYS A 140 -12.27 12.55 12.12
CA LYS A 140 -13.30 13.61 12.14
C LYS A 140 -14.70 13.03 12.17
N ILE A 141 -14.96 12.00 11.37
CA ILE A 141 -16.24 11.28 11.32
C ILE A 141 -16.54 10.63 12.69
N LEU A 142 -15.55 9.94 13.27
CA LEU A 142 -15.72 9.31 14.57
C LEU A 142 -16.03 10.33 15.68
N ASN A 143 -15.35 11.48 15.65
CA ASN A 143 -15.60 12.55 16.61
C ASN A 143 -16.97 13.21 16.42
N SER A 144 -17.48 13.34 15.19
CA SER A 144 -18.85 13.82 14.96
C SER A 144 -19.90 12.84 15.46
N ASP A 145 -19.68 11.55 15.23
CA ASP A 145 -20.61 10.50 15.68
C ASP A 145 -20.67 10.44 17.21
N LEU A 146 -19.52 10.52 17.89
CA LEU A 146 -19.45 10.57 19.36
C LEU A 146 -20.20 11.78 19.95
N LYS A 147 -20.14 12.95 19.30
CA LYS A 147 -20.91 14.12 19.72
C LYS A 147 -22.41 13.88 19.57
N LEU A 148 -22.85 13.33 18.45
CA LEU A 148 -24.26 12.99 18.21
C LEU A 148 -24.80 11.98 19.24
N PHE A 149 -24.00 10.97 19.62
CA PHE A 149 -24.39 10.02 20.66
C PHE A 149 -24.50 10.67 22.04
N LYS A 150 -23.56 11.53 22.44
CA LYS A 150 -23.65 12.27 23.71
C LYS A 150 -24.88 13.17 23.77
N THR A 151 -25.14 13.96 22.72
CA THR A 151 -26.33 14.82 22.65
C THR A 151 -27.65 14.03 22.68
N ARG A 152 -27.68 12.80 22.14
CA ARG A 152 -28.85 11.91 22.25
C ARG A 152 -29.04 11.31 23.64
N THR A 153 -27.97 11.12 24.41
CA THR A 153 -28.04 10.62 25.79
C THR A 153 -28.42 11.72 26.77
N ASP A 154 -27.92 12.95 26.59
CA ASP A 154 -28.24 14.09 27.46
C ASP A 154 -29.68 14.62 27.27
N ASN A 155 -30.30 14.38 26.10
CA ASN A 155 -31.70 14.72 25.81
C ASN A 155 -32.70 13.61 26.20
N LYS A 156 -32.28 12.60 26.98
CA LYS A 156 -33.11 11.52 27.50
C LYS A 156 -33.14 11.53 29.02
#